data_AF-A0AA41NCL9-F1
#
_entry.id   AF-A0AA41NCL9-F1
#
_cell.length_a   1.000
_cell.length_b   1.000
_cell.length_c   1.000
_cell.angle_alpha   90.00
_cell.angle_beta   90.00
_cell.angle_gamma   90.00
#
_symmetry.space_group_name_H-M   'P 1'
#
loop_
_entity.id
_entity.type
_entity.pdbx_description
1 polymer ?
#
loop_
_entity_poly.entity_id
_entity_poly.type
_entity_poly.pdbx_seq_one_letter_code
_entity_poly.pdbx_strand_id
1 'polypeptide(L)'
;MEGGVPWGSAPWLPPRSNPPAQFEQPWLLLRPPALSFRSPLRPEATAAAAGTLEGYYVDDALQGQGVYTYEDGGVLQGTYVDGELNGPAQEYDTDGRLIFKGQYKDNIRHGVCWIYYPDGGSLVGDVNEDGEMTGEKIAYVYPDERTALYGKFIDGEMIEGKLATLMATEEGKPHFELMPGSTVYHFDKSTSSCISTNALLPDPYESDRVYVAESLISSAGEGLFSKVAVGPNTVMAFYNGVRITHQEVDSRDWALNGNTLSLDEDTVIDVPEPYNHVSKYCASLGHKANHSFTPNCIYDMFVHPRFGPIKCIRTLRAVEVDEELTVAYGYDHTPPGKSAPEAPEWYQVELKAFQATQQK
;
A
#
# COMPACT_ATOMS: atom_id res chain seq x y z
N MET A 1 -47.91 -17.09 45.41
CA MET A 1 -48.81 -16.11 44.75
C MET A 1 -48.35 -14.76 45.24
N GLU A 2 -47.39 -14.13 44.57
CA GLU A 2 -47.50 -13.19 43.44
C GLU A 2 -46.82 -11.93 43.98
N GLY A 3 -45.67 -11.49 43.46
CA GLY A 3 -45.54 -10.80 42.17
C GLY A 3 -46.03 -9.36 42.39
N GLY A 4 -45.20 -8.34 42.51
CA GLY A 4 -44.13 -7.96 41.59
C GLY A 4 -44.47 -6.55 41.07
N VAL A 5 -43.58 -5.61 41.34
CA VAL A 5 -43.72 -4.14 41.32
C VAL A 5 -43.80 -3.57 39.89
N PRO A 6 -44.25 -2.30 39.73
CA PRO A 6 -44.97 -1.80 38.55
C PRO A 6 -44.16 -0.86 37.63
N TRP A 7 -44.86 -0.36 36.59
CA TRP A 7 -44.60 0.81 35.73
C TRP A 7 -43.34 0.79 34.83
N GLY A 8 -43.61 0.74 33.52
CA GLY A 8 -42.64 0.80 32.45
C GLY A 8 -41.92 2.15 32.38
N SER A 9 -40.60 2.06 32.31
CA SER A 9 -39.69 3.11 31.87
C SER A 9 -38.83 2.49 30.77
N ALA A 10 -38.87 3.10 29.58
CA ALA A 10 -38.06 2.70 28.44
C ALA A 10 -36.57 3.01 28.75
N PRO A 11 -35.63 2.05 28.59
CA PRO A 11 -34.22 2.34 28.71
C PRO A 11 -33.72 3.05 27.45
N TRP A 12 -33.08 4.19 27.69
CA TRP A 12 -32.16 4.87 26.79
C TRP A 12 -31.14 3.89 26.19
N LEU A 13 -31.07 3.83 24.87
CA LEU A 13 -29.97 3.20 24.14
C LEU A 13 -28.78 4.17 24.13
N PRO A 14 -27.58 3.76 24.58
CA PRO A 14 -26.38 4.57 24.40
C PRO A 14 -26.03 4.66 22.89
N PRO A 15 -25.47 5.80 22.44
CA PRO A 15 -25.10 5.99 21.04
C PRO A 15 -24.05 4.94 20.64
N ARG A 16 -24.23 4.37 19.44
CA ARG A 16 -23.23 3.54 18.78
C ARG A 16 -21.94 4.36 18.71
N SER A 17 -20.91 3.95 19.43
CA SER A 17 -19.55 4.43 19.26
C SER A 17 -19.14 4.13 17.82
N ASN A 18 -18.81 5.19 17.06
CA ASN A 18 -18.14 5.04 15.77
C ASN A 18 -16.90 4.15 15.96
N PRO A 19 -16.67 3.16 15.08
CA PRO A 19 -15.37 2.51 15.02
C PRO A 19 -14.30 3.55 14.64
N PRO A 20 -13.05 3.42 15.13
CA PRO A 20 -11.96 4.31 14.76
C PRO A 20 -11.63 4.15 13.27
N ALA A 21 -11.13 5.24 12.68
CA ALA A 21 -10.82 5.40 11.27
C ALA A 21 -10.07 4.18 10.71
N GLN A 22 -10.78 3.38 9.92
CA GLN A 22 -10.15 2.49 8.97
C GLN A 22 -9.49 3.37 7.91
N PHE A 23 -8.29 3.02 7.47
CA PHE A 23 -7.69 3.54 6.24
C PHE A 23 -8.60 3.15 5.05
N GLU A 24 -9.71 3.85 4.90
CA GLU A 24 -10.36 4.03 3.61
C GLU A 24 -9.42 4.94 2.82
N GLN A 25 -8.87 4.43 1.73
CA GLN A 25 -8.09 5.20 0.76
C GLN A 25 -9.01 6.30 0.21
N PRO A 26 -8.92 7.57 0.67
CA PRO A 26 -9.99 8.54 0.43
C PRO A 26 -10.18 8.81 -1.07
N TRP A 27 -9.09 8.70 -1.84
CA TRP A 27 -9.00 8.94 -3.27
C TRP A 27 -9.57 7.83 -4.17
N LEU A 28 -9.84 6.63 -3.64
CA LEU A 28 -10.60 5.61 -4.38
C LEU A 28 -12.09 5.98 -4.52
N LEU A 29 -12.62 6.76 -3.57
CA LEU A 29 -14.03 7.15 -3.48
C LEU A 29 -14.31 8.62 -3.87
N LEU A 30 -13.32 9.37 -4.35
CA LEU A 30 -13.52 10.77 -4.73
C LEU A 30 -14.33 10.86 -6.03
N ARG A 31 -15.66 10.92 -5.88
CA ARG A 31 -16.48 11.67 -6.84
C ARG A 31 -16.10 13.14 -6.69
N PRO A 32 -15.69 13.84 -7.75
CA PRO A 32 -15.60 15.29 -7.69
C PRO A 32 -16.94 15.84 -7.23
N PRO A 33 -16.98 16.95 -6.45
CA PRO A 33 -18.23 17.50 -5.99
C PRO A 33 -19.16 17.75 -7.19
N ALA A 34 -20.35 17.15 -7.16
CA ALA A 34 -21.39 17.47 -8.12
C ALA A 34 -21.75 18.94 -7.93
N LEU A 35 -21.20 19.83 -8.77
CA LEU A 35 -21.53 21.24 -8.76
C LEU A 35 -22.92 21.43 -9.35
N SER A 36 -23.96 21.18 -8.55
CA SER A 36 -25.31 21.60 -8.91
C SER A 36 -25.39 23.13 -8.74
N PHE A 37 -25.37 23.87 -9.85
CA PHE A 37 -25.67 25.30 -9.83
C PHE A 37 -27.17 25.49 -9.51
N ARG A 38 -27.50 25.79 -8.26
CA ARG A 38 -28.83 26.34 -7.91
C ARG A 38 -28.75 27.87 -7.91
N SER A 39 -29.55 28.48 -8.78
CA SER A 39 -29.84 29.92 -8.78
C SER A 39 -30.45 30.38 -7.43
N PRO A 40 -30.26 31.65 -7.02
CA PRO A 40 -30.21 32.03 -5.61
C PRO A 40 -31.59 32.32 -5.05
N LEU A 41 -31.84 31.96 -3.78
CA LEU A 41 -32.60 32.76 -2.80
C LEU A 41 -32.53 32.11 -1.39
N ARG A 42 -31.80 32.78 -0.50
CA ARG A 42 -31.81 32.77 0.99
C ARG A 42 -31.02 31.69 1.77
N PRO A 43 -30.52 32.07 2.96
CA PRO A 43 -29.25 31.60 3.51
C PRO A 43 -29.42 30.65 4.69
N GLU A 44 -28.53 29.68 4.78
CA GLU A 44 -27.86 29.17 6.00
C GLU A 44 -27.29 27.78 5.66
N ALA A 45 -26.02 27.76 5.27
CA ALA A 45 -25.18 26.58 5.34
C ALA A 45 -23.75 27.08 5.55
N THR A 46 -23.13 26.58 6.61
CA THR A 46 -21.71 26.76 6.93
C THR A 46 -20.86 26.49 5.69
N ALA A 47 -20.12 27.51 5.24
CA ALA A 47 -19.23 27.42 4.11
C ALA A 47 -18.11 26.40 4.40
N ALA A 48 -18.20 25.23 3.76
CA ALA A 48 -17.02 24.41 3.51
C ALA A 48 -16.11 25.19 2.56
N ALA A 49 -14.81 25.21 2.83
CA ALA A 49 -13.84 26.01 2.11
C ALA A 49 -13.56 25.42 0.71
N ALA A 50 -14.34 25.79 -0.31
CA ALA A 50 -14.25 25.19 -1.64
C ALA A 50 -12.85 25.32 -2.28
N GLY A 51 -12.38 24.25 -2.95
CA GLY A 51 -11.16 24.24 -3.76
C GLY A 51 -11.19 25.25 -4.93
N THR A 52 -10.06 25.47 -5.60
CA THR A 52 -9.96 26.45 -6.70
C THR A 52 -10.10 25.78 -8.07
N LEU A 53 -11.02 26.29 -8.90
CA LEU A 53 -11.25 25.82 -10.27
C LEU A 53 -10.84 26.90 -11.26
N GLU A 54 -9.96 26.53 -12.20
CA GLU A 54 -9.45 27.42 -13.24
C GLU A 54 -9.77 26.86 -14.64
N GLY A 55 -10.19 27.74 -15.56
CA GLY A 55 -10.36 27.40 -16.97
C GLY A 55 -11.22 28.40 -17.75
N TYR A 56 -11.66 28.00 -18.95
CA TYR A 56 -12.42 28.87 -19.87
C TYR A 56 -13.93 28.69 -19.68
N TYR A 57 -14.67 29.79 -19.58
CA TYR A 57 -16.12 29.76 -19.31
C TYR A 57 -16.94 30.29 -20.50
N VAL A 58 -18.04 29.58 -20.79
CA VAL A 58 -19.08 30.00 -21.73
C VAL A 58 -20.42 29.89 -21.00
N ASP A 59 -21.18 30.98 -20.93
CA ASP A 59 -22.48 31.03 -20.25
C ASP A 59 -22.43 30.48 -18.81
N ASP A 60 -21.43 30.91 -18.04
CA ASP A 60 -21.12 30.47 -16.67
C ASP A 60 -20.73 28.97 -16.52
N ALA A 61 -20.60 28.23 -17.62
CA ALA A 61 -20.17 26.83 -17.62
C ALA A 61 -18.71 26.69 -18.06
N LEU A 62 -17.94 25.86 -17.36
CA LEU A 62 -16.55 25.55 -17.69
C LEU A 62 -16.47 24.67 -18.95
N GLN A 63 -15.58 25.03 -19.87
CA GLN A 63 -15.42 24.40 -21.18
C GLN A 63 -13.94 24.10 -21.47
N GLY A 64 -13.68 22.95 -22.09
CA GLY A 64 -12.34 22.55 -22.52
C GLY A 64 -11.47 22.13 -21.34
N GLN A 65 -10.18 22.47 -21.37
CA GLN A 65 -9.27 22.08 -20.30
C GLN A 65 -9.48 22.94 -19.06
N GLY A 66 -9.58 22.29 -17.89
CA GLY A 66 -9.68 22.94 -16.59
C GLY A 66 -8.81 22.27 -15.54
N VAL A 67 -8.48 23.04 -14.50
CA VAL A 67 -7.67 22.58 -13.37
C VAL A 67 -8.45 22.82 -12.09
N TYR A 68 -8.72 21.75 -11.35
CA TYR A 68 -9.30 21.80 -10.02
C TYR A 68 -8.21 21.49 -8.99
N THR A 69 -7.99 22.39 -8.04
CA THR A 69 -7.07 22.18 -6.91
C THR A 69 -7.90 21.85 -5.68
N TYR A 70 -7.66 20.67 -5.12
CA TYR A 70 -8.30 20.20 -3.89
C TYR A 70 -7.79 20.96 -2.67
N GLU A 71 -8.54 20.93 -1.57
CA GLU A 71 -8.18 21.62 -0.33
C GLU A 71 -6.86 21.13 0.28
N ASP A 72 -6.55 19.84 0.08
CA ASP A 72 -5.31 19.22 0.54
C ASP A 72 -4.09 19.56 -0.33
N GLY A 73 -4.29 20.21 -1.48
CA GLY A 73 -3.26 20.57 -2.45
C GLY A 73 -3.12 19.58 -3.61
N GLY A 74 -3.91 18.50 -3.65
CA GLY A 74 -3.99 17.64 -4.83
C GLY A 74 -4.53 18.42 -6.04
N VAL A 75 -4.27 17.91 -7.24
CA VAL A 75 -4.67 18.57 -8.49
C VAL A 75 -5.36 17.60 -9.45
N LEU A 76 -6.54 17.98 -9.95
CA LEU A 76 -7.23 17.33 -11.05
C LEU A 76 -7.16 18.20 -12.31
N GLN A 77 -6.53 17.69 -13.36
CA GLN A 77 -6.54 18.28 -14.69
C GLN A 77 -7.53 17.49 -15.55
N GLY A 78 -8.55 18.15 -16.10
CA GLY A 78 -9.64 17.47 -16.79
C GLY A 78 -10.17 18.23 -17.99
N THR A 79 -10.88 17.49 -18.85
CA THR A 79 -11.67 18.06 -19.93
C THR A 79 -13.11 18.25 -19.47
N TYR A 80 -13.65 19.45 -19.66
CA TYR A 80 -14.97 19.85 -19.22
C TYR A 80 -15.86 20.19 -20.42
N VAL A 81 -17.12 19.78 -20.35
CA VAL A 81 -18.19 20.14 -21.28
C VAL A 81 -19.39 20.57 -20.43
N ASP A 82 -19.85 21.80 -20.62
CA ASP A 82 -20.96 22.39 -19.87
C ASP A 82 -20.82 22.30 -18.34
N GLY A 83 -19.58 22.46 -17.85
CA GLY A 83 -19.26 22.40 -16.42
C GLY A 83 -19.05 20.99 -15.85
N GLU A 84 -19.21 19.94 -16.66
CA GLU A 84 -19.04 18.55 -16.25
C GLU A 84 -17.78 17.92 -16.85
N LEU A 85 -17.07 17.09 -16.09
CA LEU A 85 -15.93 16.32 -16.57
C LEU A 85 -16.37 15.32 -17.64
N ASN A 86 -15.89 15.54 -18.85
CA ASN A 86 -16.20 14.80 -20.06
C ASN A 86 -14.97 14.76 -20.96
N GLY A 87 -14.27 13.63 -20.98
CA GLY A 87 -13.03 13.40 -21.72
C GLY A 87 -11.83 13.09 -20.82
N PRO A 88 -10.60 13.28 -21.33
CA PRO A 88 -9.38 12.92 -20.61
C PRO A 88 -9.22 13.67 -19.30
N ALA A 89 -8.72 12.97 -18.28
CA ALA A 89 -8.34 13.55 -17.00
C ALA A 89 -7.12 12.86 -16.38
N GLN A 90 -6.39 13.64 -15.58
CA GLN A 90 -5.23 13.24 -14.80
C GLN A 90 -5.33 13.84 -13.40
N GLU A 91 -5.01 13.05 -12.39
CA GLU A 91 -5.00 13.49 -10.99
C GLU A 91 -3.60 13.32 -10.40
N TYR A 92 -3.21 14.29 -9.59
CA TYR A 92 -1.90 14.39 -8.96
C TYR A 92 -2.05 14.54 -7.45
N ASP A 93 -1.20 13.85 -6.69
CA ASP A 93 -1.10 14.03 -5.24
C ASP A 93 -0.46 15.39 -4.88
N THR A 94 -0.37 15.67 -3.58
CA THR A 94 0.19 16.93 -3.05
C THR A 94 1.69 17.11 -3.35
N ASP A 95 2.39 16.03 -3.69
CA ASP A 95 3.79 16.04 -4.10
C ASP A 95 3.94 16.15 -5.63
N GLY A 96 2.82 16.23 -6.36
CA GLY A 96 2.77 16.29 -7.81
C GLY A 96 2.97 14.95 -8.52
N ARG A 97 2.84 13.82 -7.81
CA ARG A 97 2.90 12.49 -8.43
C ARG A 97 1.57 12.16 -9.09
N LEU A 98 1.61 11.62 -10.30
CA LEU A 98 0.41 11.14 -11.00
C LEU A 98 -0.19 9.95 -10.24
N ILE A 99 -1.43 10.07 -9.77
CA ILE A 99 -2.16 9.02 -9.05
C ILE A 99 -3.34 8.46 -9.85
N PHE A 100 -3.82 9.19 -10.85
CA PHE A 100 -4.87 8.72 -11.76
C PHE A 100 -4.65 9.22 -13.18
N LYS A 101 -4.96 8.36 -14.15
CA LYS A 101 -5.03 8.73 -15.57
C LYS A 101 -6.17 7.96 -16.23
N GLY A 102 -7.12 8.66 -16.82
CA GLY A 102 -8.27 8.02 -17.45
C GLY A 102 -9.13 9.00 -18.21
N GLN A 103 -10.40 8.63 -18.38
CA GLN A 103 -11.42 9.48 -18.98
C GLN A 103 -12.57 9.63 -17.99
N TYR A 104 -13.33 10.70 -18.15
CA TYR A 104 -14.59 10.93 -17.48
C TYR A 104 -15.71 11.04 -18.51
N LYS A 105 -16.92 10.68 -18.08
CA LYS A 105 -18.18 10.94 -18.77
C LYS A 105 -19.21 11.31 -17.71
N ASP A 106 -19.84 12.48 -17.85
CA ASP A 106 -20.85 12.98 -16.92
C ASP A 106 -20.37 12.97 -15.45
N ASN A 107 -19.12 13.40 -15.21
CA ASN A 107 -18.42 13.37 -13.91
C ASN A 107 -18.10 11.98 -13.32
N ILE A 108 -18.32 10.90 -14.07
CA ILE A 108 -18.00 9.53 -13.65
C ILE A 108 -16.79 9.03 -14.45
N ARG A 109 -15.84 8.35 -13.81
CA ARG A 109 -14.70 7.70 -14.50
C ARG A 109 -15.26 6.74 -15.56
N HIS A 110 -14.65 6.71 -16.73
CA HIS A 110 -15.19 5.97 -17.87
C HIS A 110 -14.11 5.30 -18.71
N GLY A 111 -14.40 4.08 -19.19
CA GLY A 111 -13.50 3.29 -20.01
C GLY A 111 -12.25 2.85 -19.26
N VAL A 112 -11.14 2.68 -19.98
CA VAL A 112 -9.89 2.24 -19.37
C VAL A 112 -9.26 3.35 -18.53
N CYS A 113 -9.14 3.10 -17.24
CA CYS A 113 -8.49 3.99 -16.29
C CYS A 113 -7.25 3.32 -15.67
N TRP A 114 -6.30 4.15 -15.25
CA TRP A 114 -5.13 3.77 -14.47
C TRP A 114 -5.15 4.50 -13.13
N ILE A 115 -4.84 3.75 -12.08
CA ILE A 115 -4.62 4.24 -10.72
C ILE A 115 -3.18 3.87 -10.36
N TYR A 116 -2.39 4.84 -9.91
CA TYR A 116 -0.97 4.63 -9.58
C TYR A 116 -0.78 4.77 -8.08
N TYR A 117 -0.08 3.80 -7.48
CA TYR A 117 0.28 3.84 -6.07
C TYR A 117 1.66 4.49 -5.90
N PRO A 118 1.90 5.19 -4.78
CA PRO A 118 3.21 5.82 -4.51
C PRO A 118 4.40 4.85 -4.53
N ASP A 119 4.14 3.56 -4.29
CA ASP A 119 5.16 2.51 -4.30
C ASP A 119 5.61 2.07 -5.71
N GLY A 120 4.92 2.53 -6.76
CA GLY A 120 5.18 2.22 -8.17
C GLY A 120 4.23 1.16 -8.76
N GLY A 121 3.47 0.44 -7.93
CA GLY A 121 2.39 -0.42 -8.42
C GLY A 121 1.26 0.40 -9.05
N SER A 122 0.42 -0.26 -9.85
CA SER A 122 -0.77 0.37 -10.43
C SER A 122 -1.93 -0.60 -10.60
N LEU A 123 -3.13 -0.06 -10.66
CA LEU A 123 -4.36 -0.79 -10.98
C LEU A 123 -4.93 -0.25 -12.30
N VAL A 124 -5.29 -1.14 -13.21
CA VAL A 124 -5.77 -0.77 -14.54
C VAL A 124 -6.92 -1.67 -15.00
N GLY A 125 -7.92 -1.07 -15.62
CA GLY A 125 -9.04 -1.80 -16.18
C GLY A 125 -10.09 -0.87 -16.78
N ASP A 126 -11.05 -1.47 -17.47
CA ASP A 126 -12.30 -0.79 -17.81
C ASP A 126 -13.14 -0.70 -16.53
N VAL A 127 -13.50 0.52 -16.13
CA VAL A 127 -14.28 0.77 -14.91
C VAL A 127 -15.76 0.43 -15.12
N ASN A 128 -16.49 0.15 -14.05
CA ASN A 128 -17.93 -0.10 -14.13
C ASN A 128 -18.73 1.21 -14.35
N GLU A 129 -20.07 1.11 -14.35
CA GLU A 129 -20.98 2.24 -14.55
C GLU A 129 -20.89 3.31 -13.45
N ASP A 130 -20.38 2.95 -12.27
CA ASP A 130 -20.14 3.86 -11.14
C ASP A 130 -18.72 4.45 -11.13
N GLY A 131 -17.86 4.07 -12.09
CA GLY A 131 -16.48 4.53 -12.20
C GLY A 131 -15.48 3.77 -11.32
N GLU A 132 -15.89 2.62 -10.79
CA GLU A 132 -15.12 1.78 -9.87
C GLU A 132 -14.33 0.71 -10.63
N MET A 133 -13.22 0.25 -10.03
CA MET A 133 -12.41 -0.85 -10.55
C MET A 133 -13.07 -2.21 -10.26
N THR A 134 -14.24 -2.42 -10.86
CA THR A 134 -15.05 -3.65 -10.72
C THR A 134 -15.24 -4.31 -12.08
N GLY A 135 -14.72 -5.53 -12.25
CA GLY A 135 -14.83 -6.26 -13.52
C GLY A 135 -13.97 -7.53 -13.59
N GLU A 136 -14.18 -8.32 -14.64
CA GLU A 136 -13.48 -9.60 -14.89
C GLU A 136 -12.13 -9.43 -15.63
N LYS A 137 -11.78 -8.19 -16.01
CA LYS A 137 -10.62 -7.84 -16.84
C LYS A 137 -9.85 -6.65 -16.27
N ILE A 138 -9.59 -6.69 -14.98
CA ILE A 138 -8.81 -5.69 -14.26
C ILE A 138 -7.45 -6.31 -13.90
N ALA A 139 -6.40 -5.50 -13.86
CA ALA A 139 -5.07 -5.93 -13.48
C ALA A 139 -4.49 -5.03 -12.40
N TYR A 140 -3.84 -5.66 -11.41
CA TYR A 140 -2.75 -5.01 -10.69
C TYR A 140 -1.45 -5.23 -11.47
N VAL A 141 -0.67 -4.17 -11.69
CA VAL A 141 0.65 -4.21 -12.31
C VAL A 141 1.67 -3.82 -11.25
N TYR A 142 2.69 -4.66 -11.06
CA TYR A 142 3.76 -4.44 -10.10
C TYR A 142 4.69 -3.28 -10.54
N PRO A 143 5.58 -2.79 -9.66
CA PRO A 143 6.46 -1.64 -9.94
C PRO A 143 7.46 -1.82 -11.10
N ASP A 144 7.55 -3.01 -11.69
CA ASP A 144 8.36 -3.23 -12.89
C ASP A 144 7.61 -2.92 -14.20
N GLU A 145 6.37 -2.48 -14.10
CA GLU A 145 5.47 -2.19 -15.23
C GLU A 145 5.32 -3.38 -16.19
N ARG A 146 5.52 -4.60 -15.67
CA ARG A 146 5.58 -5.82 -16.48
C ARG A 146 4.84 -6.97 -15.83
N THR A 147 5.18 -7.31 -14.60
CA THR A 147 4.54 -8.39 -13.86
C THR A 147 3.14 -7.92 -13.47
N ALA A 148 2.11 -8.73 -13.73
CA ALA A 148 0.73 -8.35 -13.43
C ALA A 148 -0.09 -9.50 -12.86
N LEU A 149 -1.11 -9.17 -12.06
CA LEU A 149 -2.17 -10.07 -11.64
C LEU A 149 -3.47 -9.62 -12.32
N TYR A 150 -3.87 -10.34 -13.36
CA TYR A 150 -4.99 -10.01 -14.23
C TYR A 150 -6.18 -10.92 -13.99
N GLY A 151 -7.37 -10.34 -13.81
CA GLY A 151 -8.61 -11.08 -13.69
C GLY A 151 -9.71 -10.28 -12.99
N LYS A 152 -10.36 -10.90 -12.01
CA LYS A 152 -11.55 -10.37 -11.35
C LYS A 152 -11.20 -9.47 -10.18
N PHE A 153 -11.70 -8.25 -10.21
CA PHE A 153 -11.63 -7.27 -9.13
C PHE A 153 -13.01 -6.71 -8.82
N ILE A 154 -13.24 -6.33 -7.56
CA ILE A 154 -14.44 -5.62 -7.11
C ILE A 154 -13.97 -4.44 -6.27
N ASP A 155 -14.32 -3.23 -6.68
CA ASP A 155 -13.87 -1.97 -6.05
C ASP A 155 -12.34 -1.92 -5.83
N GLY A 156 -11.60 -2.43 -6.81
CA GLY A 156 -10.14 -2.53 -6.76
C GLY A 156 -9.57 -3.63 -5.84
N GLU A 157 -10.41 -4.36 -5.11
CA GLU A 157 -10.00 -5.55 -4.38
C GLU A 157 -9.88 -6.76 -5.31
N MET A 158 -8.75 -7.47 -5.26
CA MET A 158 -8.48 -8.63 -6.12
C MET A 158 -9.25 -9.87 -5.64
N ILE A 159 -10.23 -10.32 -6.42
CA ILE A 159 -11.02 -11.53 -6.13
C ILE A 159 -10.39 -12.77 -6.77
N GLU A 160 -9.96 -12.66 -8.03
CA GLU A 160 -9.28 -13.74 -8.76
C GLU A 160 -8.26 -13.15 -9.75
N GLY A 161 -7.01 -13.00 -9.33
CA GLY A 161 -5.91 -12.54 -10.17
C GLY A 161 -5.07 -13.71 -10.67
N LYS A 162 -4.86 -13.80 -11.98
CA LYS A 162 -3.93 -14.76 -12.60
C LYS A 162 -2.66 -14.05 -13.03
N LEU A 163 -1.52 -14.71 -12.84
CA LEU A 163 -0.24 -14.14 -13.27
C LEU A 163 -0.26 -13.88 -14.79
N ALA A 164 0.11 -12.66 -15.15
CA ALA A 164 0.19 -12.18 -16.52
C ALA A 164 1.43 -11.30 -16.72
N THR A 165 1.78 -11.08 -17.98
CA THR A 165 2.79 -10.11 -18.40
C THR A 165 2.10 -8.97 -19.15
N LEU A 166 2.38 -7.71 -18.78
CA LEU A 166 2.03 -6.55 -19.59
C LEU A 166 2.98 -6.48 -20.80
N MET A 167 2.43 -6.71 -21.99
CA MET A 167 3.20 -6.81 -23.23
C MET A 167 3.35 -5.46 -23.93
N ALA A 168 2.29 -4.65 -23.91
CA ALA A 168 2.25 -3.34 -24.54
C ALA A 168 1.10 -2.50 -23.98
N THR A 169 1.21 -1.18 -24.16
CA THR A 169 0.14 -0.22 -23.90
C THR A 169 -0.11 0.58 -25.18
N GLU A 170 -1.28 0.40 -25.79
CA GLU A 170 -1.68 1.12 -27.01
C GLU A 170 -2.76 2.12 -26.67
N GLU A 171 -2.52 3.42 -26.91
CA GLU A 171 -3.46 4.50 -26.59
C GLU A 171 -3.96 4.46 -25.12
N GLY A 172 -3.11 4.02 -24.20
CA GLY A 172 -3.45 3.89 -22.77
C GLY A 172 -4.17 2.58 -22.40
N LYS A 173 -4.43 1.68 -23.36
CA LYS A 173 -5.04 0.37 -23.10
C LYS A 173 -3.97 -0.71 -22.95
N PRO A 174 -3.92 -1.44 -21.82
CA PRO A 174 -2.92 -2.48 -21.61
C PRO A 174 -3.28 -3.76 -22.37
N HIS A 175 -2.25 -4.44 -22.89
CA HIS A 175 -2.34 -5.77 -23.48
C HIS A 175 -1.59 -6.77 -22.61
N PHE A 176 -2.34 -7.68 -21.99
CA PHE A 176 -1.79 -8.71 -21.09
C PHE A 176 -1.72 -10.07 -21.77
N GLU A 177 -0.62 -10.79 -21.52
CA GLU A 177 -0.49 -12.21 -21.84
C GLU A 177 -0.54 -13.03 -20.54
N LEU A 178 -1.54 -13.90 -20.40
CA LEU A 178 -1.68 -14.80 -19.24
C LEU A 178 -0.60 -15.87 -19.28
N MET A 179 0.04 -16.12 -18.14
CA MET A 179 1.01 -17.19 -17.99
C MET A 179 0.29 -18.55 -17.94
N PRO A 180 0.57 -19.50 -18.85
CA PRO A 180 -0.12 -20.79 -18.87
C PRO A 180 0.04 -21.56 -17.55
N GLY A 181 -1.06 -22.08 -17.01
CA GLY A 181 -1.04 -22.81 -15.73
C GLY A 181 -0.78 -21.92 -14.51
N SER A 182 -0.89 -20.59 -14.64
CA SER A 182 -0.69 -19.64 -13.55
C SER A 182 -1.55 -19.96 -12.33
N THR A 183 -0.95 -19.84 -11.16
CA THR A 183 -1.68 -19.85 -9.89
C THR A 183 -2.62 -18.65 -9.80
N VAL A 184 -3.71 -18.83 -9.06
CA VAL A 184 -4.66 -17.78 -8.74
C VAL A 184 -4.27 -17.12 -7.42
N TYR A 185 -4.31 -15.80 -7.41
CA TYR A 185 -4.10 -14.94 -6.25
C TYR A 185 -5.41 -14.21 -5.93
N HIS A 186 -5.62 -13.88 -4.66
CA HIS A 186 -6.74 -13.07 -4.19
C HIS A 186 -6.25 -12.19 -3.04
N PHE A 187 -7.02 -11.16 -2.70
CA PHE A 187 -6.80 -10.36 -1.51
C PHE A 187 -6.93 -11.24 -0.26
N ASP A 188 -5.87 -11.29 0.52
CA ASP A 188 -5.64 -12.20 1.65
C ASP A 188 -4.84 -11.44 2.72
N LYS A 189 -5.40 -10.30 3.17
CA LYS A 189 -4.80 -9.49 4.23
C LYS A 189 -4.72 -10.30 5.51
N SER A 190 -3.54 -10.31 6.12
CA SER A 190 -3.29 -10.98 7.39
C SER A 190 -4.12 -10.42 8.54
N THR A 191 -4.29 -11.24 9.58
CA THR A 191 -4.88 -10.84 10.87
C THR A 191 -3.83 -10.95 11.98
N SER A 192 -4.23 -10.77 13.24
CA SER A 192 -3.33 -11.02 14.38
C SER A 192 -2.93 -12.48 14.56
N SER A 193 -3.64 -13.43 13.93
CA SER A 193 -3.42 -14.87 14.12
C SER A 193 -3.27 -15.67 12.83
N CYS A 194 -3.61 -15.10 11.67
CA CYS A 194 -3.47 -15.72 10.37
C CYS A 194 -2.54 -14.88 9.49
N ILE A 195 -1.37 -15.42 9.14
CA ILE A 195 -0.38 -14.72 8.30
C ILE A 195 -0.77 -14.70 6.81
N SER A 196 -1.39 -15.78 6.33
CA SER A 196 -1.91 -15.94 4.97
C SER A 196 -2.69 -17.24 4.88
N THR A 197 -3.73 -17.28 4.04
CA THR A 197 -4.44 -18.52 3.67
C THR A 197 -3.56 -19.47 2.85
N ASN A 198 -2.57 -18.93 2.13
CA ASN A 198 -1.66 -19.70 1.27
C ASN A 198 -0.19 -19.40 1.61
N ALA A 199 0.25 -19.77 2.82
CA ALA A 199 1.59 -19.49 3.34
C ALA A 199 2.75 -19.98 2.44
N LEU A 200 2.54 -21.04 1.66
CA LEU A 200 3.54 -21.63 0.75
C LEU A 200 3.37 -21.24 -0.72
N LEU A 201 2.49 -20.28 -1.02
CA LEU A 201 2.35 -19.72 -2.37
C LEU A 201 3.24 -18.47 -2.48
N PRO A 202 4.38 -18.53 -3.18
CA PRO A 202 5.27 -17.38 -3.31
C PRO A 202 4.62 -16.25 -4.09
N ASP A 203 5.04 -15.02 -3.77
CA ASP A 203 4.75 -13.88 -4.62
C ASP A 203 5.56 -13.97 -5.94
N PRO A 204 4.93 -13.80 -7.11
CA PRO A 204 5.60 -14.00 -8.39
C PRO A 204 6.63 -12.91 -8.70
N TYR A 205 6.39 -11.66 -8.28
CA TYR A 205 7.33 -10.55 -8.49
C TYR A 205 8.59 -10.73 -7.62
N GLU A 206 8.39 -11.08 -6.36
CA GLU A 206 9.49 -11.36 -5.41
C GLU A 206 10.30 -12.58 -5.87
N SER A 207 9.62 -13.63 -6.37
CA SER A 207 10.27 -14.87 -6.81
C SER A 207 11.28 -14.67 -7.95
N ASP A 208 11.09 -13.67 -8.81
CA ASP A 208 12.03 -13.37 -9.90
C ASP A 208 13.22 -12.50 -9.44
N ARG A 209 13.16 -11.91 -8.24
CA ARG A 209 14.12 -10.92 -7.76
C ARG A 209 15.00 -11.38 -6.63
N VAL A 210 14.50 -12.24 -5.76
CA VAL A 210 15.23 -12.61 -4.54
C VAL A 210 15.22 -14.10 -4.25
N TYR A 211 16.19 -14.54 -3.46
CA TYR A 211 16.23 -15.86 -2.84
C TYR A 211 16.80 -15.78 -1.43
N VAL A 212 16.59 -16.85 -0.66
CA VAL A 212 17.13 -17.01 0.69
C VAL A 212 18.31 -17.97 0.64
N ALA A 213 19.41 -17.61 1.30
CA ALA A 213 20.60 -18.44 1.47
C ALA A 213 21.27 -18.15 2.82
N GLU A 214 22.37 -18.85 3.15
CA GLU A 214 23.18 -18.52 4.32
C GLU A 214 23.77 -17.11 4.16
N SER A 215 23.65 -16.28 5.20
CA SER A 215 24.13 -14.90 5.21
C SER A 215 25.66 -14.84 5.15
N LEU A 216 26.19 -13.79 4.53
CA LEU A 216 27.61 -13.46 4.59
C LEU A 216 28.00 -12.83 5.93
N ILE A 217 27.02 -12.36 6.71
CA ILE A 217 27.20 -11.82 8.04
C ILE A 217 27.38 -12.97 9.03
N SER A 218 28.53 -12.98 9.70
CA SER A 218 28.88 -14.04 10.66
C SER A 218 27.79 -14.22 11.72
N SER A 219 27.30 -15.45 11.85
CA SER A 219 26.30 -15.84 12.86
C SER A 219 24.92 -15.18 12.71
N ALA A 220 24.60 -14.57 11.56
CA ALA A 220 23.27 -14.00 11.29
C ALA A 220 22.25 -15.04 10.78
N GLY A 221 22.69 -16.26 10.44
CA GLY A 221 21.81 -17.32 9.95
C GLY A 221 21.54 -17.18 8.46
N GLU A 222 20.26 -17.11 8.07
CA GLU A 222 19.85 -16.90 6.67
C GLU A 222 19.88 -15.41 6.31
N GLY A 223 20.06 -15.09 5.04
CA GLY A 223 19.98 -13.76 4.46
C GLY A 223 19.14 -13.75 3.18
N LEU A 224 18.77 -12.56 2.72
CA LEU A 224 18.04 -12.34 1.48
C LEU A 224 19.01 -11.84 0.41
N PHE A 225 18.99 -12.43 -0.78
CA PHE A 225 19.95 -12.16 -1.85
C PHE A 225 19.25 -11.80 -3.14
N SER A 226 19.87 -10.92 -3.94
CA SER A 226 19.35 -10.56 -5.27
C SER A 226 19.62 -11.63 -6.32
N LYS A 227 18.63 -11.97 -7.14
CA LYS A 227 18.78 -12.83 -8.33
C LYS A 227 19.24 -12.07 -9.57
N VAL A 228 19.08 -10.74 -9.56
CA VAL A 228 19.22 -9.89 -10.73
C VAL A 228 19.97 -8.61 -10.37
N ALA A 229 20.76 -8.08 -11.31
CA ALA A 229 21.33 -6.75 -11.15
C ALA A 229 20.21 -5.71 -11.33
N VAL A 230 20.08 -4.79 -10.38
CA VAL A 230 19.02 -3.77 -10.37
C VAL A 230 19.57 -2.39 -10.02
N GLY A 231 18.86 -1.35 -10.47
CA GLY A 231 19.16 0.02 -10.12
C GLY A 231 18.69 0.41 -8.72
N PRO A 232 18.97 1.65 -8.29
CA PRO A 232 18.37 2.23 -7.08
C PRO A 232 16.84 2.34 -7.20
N ASN A 233 16.17 2.47 -6.06
CA ASN A 233 14.72 2.61 -5.92
C ASN A 233 13.90 1.43 -6.46
N THR A 234 14.51 0.24 -6.58
CA THR A 234 13.85 -0.97 -7.06
C THR A 234 13.23 -1.72 -5.88
N VAL A 235 11.95 -2.08 -5.95
CA VAL A 235 11.32 -2.98 -4.97
C VAL A 235 11.84 -4.40 -5.18
N MET A 236 12.30 -5.05 -4.12
CA MET A 236 12.93 -6.37 -4.18
C MET A 236 12.09 -7.45 -3.52
N ALA A 237 11.50 -7.14 -2.37
CA ALA A 237 10.79 -8.10 -1.53
C ALA A 237 9.69 -7.45 -0.70
N PHE A 238 8.78 -8.26 -0.19
CA PHE A 238 7.61 -7.84 0.58
C PHE A 238 7.69 -8.32 2.03
N TYR A 239 7.35 -7.43 2.97
CA TYR A 239 7.32 -7.72 4.40
C TYR A 239 5.86 -7.84 4.86
N ASN A 240 5.25 -8.99 4.57
CA ASN A 240 3.96 -9.38 5.14
C ASN A 240 4.19 -10.24 6.40
N GLY A 241 3.22 -10.22 7.30
CA GLY A 241 3.24 -10.89 8.60
C GLY A 241 1.89 -10.75 9.29
N VAL A 242 1.73 -11.38 10.45
CA VAL A 242 0.57 -11.13 11.31
C VAL A 242 0.58 -9.68 11.80
N ARG A 243 -0.60 -9.14 12.14
CA ARG A 243 -0.77 -7.74 12.54
C ARG A 243 -1.12 -7.67 14.03
N ILE A 244 -0.18 -7.20 14.84
CA ILE A 244 -0.30 -7.08 16.30
C ILE A 244 -0.07 -5.62 16.74
N THR A 245 -0.32 -5.30 18.00
CA THR A 245 -0.17 -3.94 18.51
C THR A 245 1.25 -3.69 19.04
N HIS A 246 1.68 -2.43 19.06
CA HIS A 246 2.92 -2.01 19.74
C HIS A 246 2.93 -2.44 21.20
N GLN A 247 1.79 -2.30 21.91
CA GLN A 247 1.67 -2.72 23.31
C GLN A 247 1.96 -4.22 23.52
N GLU A 248 1.52 -5.09 22.61
CA GLU A 248 1.81 -6.53 22.70
C GLU A 248 3.31 -6.81 22.50
N VAL A 249 3.93 -6.15 21.53
CA VAL A 249 5.35 -6.30 21.21
C VAL A 249 6.24 -5.79 22.34
N ASP A 250 5.91 -4.63 22.92
CA ASP A 250 6.67 -3.99 24.00
C ASP A 250 6.55 -4.72 25.34
N SER A 251 5.47 -5.48 25.54
CA SER A 251 5.18 -6.18 26.80
C SER A 251 5.66 -7.63 26.83
N ARG A 252 6.02 -8.22 25.68
CA ARG A 252 6.49 -9.61 25.59
C ARG A 252 8.02 -9.72 25.61
N ASP A 253 8.51 -10.94 25.73
CA ASP A 253 9.95 -11.22 25.71
C ASP A 253 10.57 -10.81 24.37
N TRP A 254 11.68 -10.10 24.42
CA TRP A 254 12.43 -9.65 23.25
C TRP A 254 12.88 -10.80 22.34
N ALA A 255 13.04 -12.01 22.89
CA ALA A 255 13.34 -13.21 22.11
C ALA A 255 12.28 -13.51 21.03
N LEU A 256 11.06 -13.00 21.19
CA LEU A 256 9.96 -13.15 20.22
C LEU A 256 9.91 -12.03 19.18
N ASN A 257 10.71 -10.97 19.32
CA ASN A 257 10.66 -9.76 18.50
C ASN A 257 11.69 -9.74 17.36
N GLY A 258 12.25 -10.89 17.00
CA GLY A 258 13.27 -10.98 15.95
C GLY A 258 12.79 -10.53 14.57
N ASN A 259 11.49 -10.68 14.28
CA ASN A 259 10.87 -10.38 12.98
C ASN A 259 9.74 -9.34 13.09
N THR A 260 9.74 -8.52 14.14
CA THR A 260 8.75 -7.44 14.28
C THR A 260 9.19 -6.20 13.50
N LEU A 261 8.29 -5.65 12.69
CA LEU A 261 8.48 -4.44 11.92
C LEU A 261 7.26 -3.52 12.09
N SER A 262 7.46 -2.33 12.65
CA SER A 262 6.40 -1.32 12.75
C SER A 262 5.87 -0.95 11.35
N LEU A 263 4.56 -1.06 11.15
CA LEU A 263 3.88 -0.63 9.93
C LEU A 263 3.49 0.86 10.02
N ASP A 264 2.80 1.19 11.11
CA ASP A 264 2.26 2.51 11.44
C ASP A 264 2.23 2.70 12.98
N GLU A 265 1.58 3.75 13.47
CA GLU A 265 1.50 4.07 14.91
C GLU A 265 0.71 3.03 15.71
N ASP A 266 -0.18 2.26 15.07
CA ASP A 266 -1.09 1.33 15.73
C ASP A 266 -0.68 -0.15 15.53
N THR A 267 0.01 -0.44 14.43
CA THR A 267 0.23 -1.80 13.93
C THR A 267 1.71 -2.13 13.80
N VAL A 268 2.07 -3.31 14.29
CA VAL A 268 3.34 -4.00 14.04
C VAL A 268 3.06 -5.24 13.21
N ILE A 269 3.85 -5.43 12.15
CA ILE A 269 3.89 -6.67 11.38
C ILE A 269 4.88 -7.61 12.04
N ASP A 270 4.52 -8.88 12.22
CA ASP A 270 5.40 -9.91 12.78
C ASP A 270 5.39 -11.19 11.93
N VAL A 271 6.53 -11.86 11.83
CA VAL A 271 6.65 -13.21 11.24
C VAL A 271 7.07 -14.18 12.34
N PRO A 272 6.11 -14.64 13.18
CA PRO A 272 6.42 -15.47 14.34
C PRO A 272 6.79 -16.91 13.91
N GLU A 273 7.33 -17.69 14.84
CA GLU A 273 7.41 -19.13 14.66
C GLU A 273 6.00 -19.73 14.43
N PRO A 274 5.85 -20.73 13.53
CA PRO A 274 6.90 -21.39 12.73
C PRO A 274 7.16 -20.73 11.36
N TYR A 275 6.55 -19.58 11.08
CA TYR A 275 6.57 -18.92 9.77
C TYR A 275 7.88 -18.18 9.47
N ASN A 276 8.75 -18.02 10.46
CA ASN A 276 10.14 -17.61 10.23
C ASN A 276 10.95 -18.65 9.43
N HIS A 277 10.44 -19.87 9.20
CA HIS A 277 11.08 -20.86 8.34
C HIS A 277 10.49 -20.88 6.93
N VAL A 278 11.34 -20.80 5.90
CA VAL A 278 10.90 -20.78 4.48
C VAL A 278 10.12 -22.03 4.06
N SER A 279 10.32 -23.15 4.76
CA SER A 279 9.58 -24.39 4.55
C SER A 279 8.13 -24.35 5.08
N LYS A 280 7.79 -23.31 5.86
CA LYS A 280 6.47 -23.08 6.46
C LYS A 280 5.80 -21.82 5.93
N TYR A 281 6.58 -20.83 5.51
CA TYR A 281 6.09 -19.60 4.91
C TYR A 281 7.09 -19.05 3.90
N CYS A 282 6.63 -18.91 2.66
CA CYS A 282 7.39 -18.29 1.57
C CYS A 282 6.51 -17.38 0.71
N ALA A 283 5.33 -16.98 1.21
CA ALA A 283 4.46 -16.05 0.51
C ALA A 283 5.07 -14.65 0.39
N SER A 284 5.91 -14.25 1.36
CA SER A 284 6.76 -13.07 1.29
C SER A 284 8.08 -13.32 2.02
N LEU A 285 9.17 -12.67 1.62
CA LEU A 285 10.52 -12.97 2.12
C LEU A 285 11.25 -11.77 2.75
N GLY A 286 10.61 -10.61 2.86
CA GLY A 286 11.23 -9.41 3.44
C GLY A 286 11.81 -9.59 4.84
N HIS A 287 11.23 -10.47 5.66
CA HIS A 287 11.73 -10.81 7.01
C HIS A 287 13.09 -11.56 7.02
N LYS A 288 13.64 -11.90 5.85
CA LYS A 288 14.95 -12.55 5.70
C LYS A 288 16.10 -11.58 5.42
N ALA A 289 15.82 -10.31 5.17
CA ALA A 289 16.88 -9.33 4.98
C ALA A 289 17.50 -8.97 6.33
N ASN A 290 18.81 -9.19 6.44
CA ASN A 290 19.53 -8.92 7.68
C ASN A 290 19.76 -7.42 7.90
N HIS A 291 20.13 -7.11 9.14
CA HIS A 291 20.57 -5.77 9.49
C HIS A 291 21.95 -5.43 8.90
N SER A 292 22.12 -4.17 8.51
CA SER A 292 23.44 -3.53 8.39
C SER A 292 23.34 -2.03 8.75
N PHE A 293 24.40 -1.47 9.33
CA PHE A 293 24.56 -0.02 9.51
C PHE A 293 24.97 0.72 8.23
N THR A 294 25.37 -0.02 7.19
CA THR A 294 25.64 0.50 5.84
C THR A 294 24.77 -0.25 4.82
N PRO A 295 23.44 -0.16 4.96
CA PRO A 295 22.53 -0.99 4.18
C PRO A 295 22.53 -0.59 2.71
N ASN A 296 22.20 -1.55 1.85
CA ASN A 296 21.92 -1.30 0.44
C ASN A 296 20.43 -1.16 0.12
N CYS A 297 19.56 -1.39 1.12
CA CYS A 297 18.11 -1.27 1.00
C CYS A 297 17.49 -0.52 2.20
N ILE A 298 16.23 -0.14 2.05
CA ILE A 298 15.36 0.41 3.10
C ILE A 298 14.04 -0.34 3.15
N TYR A 299 13.40 -0.26 4.32
CA TYR A 299 11.96 -0.51 4.40
C TYR A 299 11.19 0.69 3.86
N ASP A 300 10.19 0.41 3.02
CA ASP A 300 9.33 1.44 2.43
C ASP A 300 7.87 0.96 2.41
N MET A 301 6.91 1.89 2.35
CA MET A 301 5.48 1.52 2.33
C MET A 301 5.10 0.85 1.01
N PHE A 302 4.15 -0.09 1.06
CA PHE A 302 3.70 -0.80 -0.13
C PHE A 302 2.23 -1.20 -0.03
N VAL A 303 1.44 -0.94 -1.08
CA VAL A 303 0.06 -1.41 -1.22
C VAL A 303 0.04 -2.66 -2.09
N HIS A 304 0.00 -3.82 -1.45
CA HIS A 304 0.04 -5.11 -2.14
C HIS A 304 -1.38 -5.61 -2.50
N PRO A 305 -1.64 -6.10 -3.73
CA PRO A 305 -2.97 -6.57 -4.14
C PRO A 305 -3.42 -7.81 -3.36
N ARG A 306 -2.45 -8.61 -2.88
CA ARG A 306 -2.68 -9.76 -2.01
C ARG A 306 -2.67 -9.40 -0.51
N PHE A 307 -1.62 -8.73 -0.02
CA PHE A 307 -1.40 -8.58 1.42
C PHE A 307 -2.02 -7.30 2.02
N GLY A 308 -2.53 -6.41 1.17
CA GLY A 308 -2.97 -5.08 1.56
C GLY A 308 -1.79 -4.15 1.92
N PRO A 309 -2.02 -3.17 2.81
CA PRO A 309 -0.97 -2.26 3.26
C PRO A 309 0.09 -3.00 4.09
N ILE A 310 1.32 -3.02 3.60
CA ILE A 310 2.49 -3.64 4.23
C ILE A 310 3.73 -2.76 4.01
N LYS A 311 4.91 -3.27 4.37
CA LYS A 311 6.19 -2.70 3.94
C LYS A 311 6.83 -3.57 2.86
N CYS A 312 7.72 -2.98 2.08
CA CYS A 312 8.59 -3.66 1.13
C CYS A 312 10.06 -3.35 1.44
N ILE A 313 10.97 -4.06 0.78
CA ILE A 313 12.39 -3.76 0.73
C ILE A 313 12.68 -3.09 -0.60
N ARG A 314 13.19 -1.85 -0.56
CA ARG A 314 13.55 -1.06 -1.74
C ARG A 314 15.04 -0.76 -1.73
N THR A 315 15.71 -0.92 -2.87
CA THR A 315 17.14 -0.62 -3.00
C THR A 315 17.43 0.88 -2.84
N LEU A 316 18.47 1.23 -2.07
CA LEU A 316 19.00 2.60 -1.95
C LEU A 316 19.99 2.94 -3.07
N ARG A 317 20.65 1.92 -3.60
CA ARG A 317 21.67 2.01 -4.65
C ARG A 317 21.51 0.86 -5.63
N ALA A 318 22.29 0.85 -6.70
CA ALA A 318 22.41 -0.34 -7.54
C ALA A 318 22.91 -1.54 -6.71
N VAL A 319 22.39 -2.72 -7.01
CA VAL A 319 22.69 -3.99 -6.34
C VAL A 319 23.00 -5.01 -7.43
N GLU A 320 24.07 -5.78 -7.24
CA GLU A 320 24.51 -6.81 -8.19
C GLU A 320 23.76 -8.14 -8.01
N VAL A 321 23.89 -9.03 -9.00
CA VAL A 321 23.46 -10.43 -8.87
C VAL A 321 24.19 -11.09 -7.70
N ASP A 322 23.47 -11.88 -6.91
CA ASP A 322 23.94 -12.60 -5.72
C ASP A 322 24.46 -11.70 -4.59
N GLU A 323 24.22 -10.39 -4.64
CA GLU A 323 24.52 -9.49 -3.52
C GLU A 323 23.48 -9.66 -2.39
N GLU A 324 23.93 -9.73 -1.14
CA GLU A 324 23.06 -9.79 0.04
C GLU A 324 22.35 -8.45 0.25
N LEU A 325 21.02 -8.50 0.37
CA LEU A 325 20.16 -7.37 0.66
C LEU A 325 20.10 -7.15 2.18
N THR A 326 20.52 -5.97 2.60
CA THR A 326 20.54 -5.56 4.01
C THR A 326 19.81 -4.25 4.22
N VAL A 327 19.23 -4.09 5.41
CA VAL A 327 18.42 -2.94 5.81
C VAL A 327 18.85 -2.42 7.18
N ALA A 328 18.62 -1.13 7.47
CA ALA A 328 18.77 -0.62 8.82
C ALA A 328 17.50 -0.93 9.63
N TYR A 329 17.60 -1.69 10.73
CA TYR A 329 16.44 -2.05 11.54
C TYR A 329 15.87 -0.87 12.35
N GLY A 330 16.66 0.19 12.55
CA GLY A 330 16.16 1.44 13.12
C GLY A 330 15.74 1.36 14.59
N TYR A 331 16.32 0.45 15.39
CA TYR A 331 16.11 0.44 16.84
C TYR A 331 16.52 1.78 17.47
N ASP A 332 15.86 2.17 18.56
CA ASP A 332 16.17 3.40 19.28
C ASP A 332 17.53 3.30 20.00
N HIS A 333 18.47 4.15 19.61
CA HIS A 333 19.82 4.20 20.19
C HIS A 333 19.88 4.99 21.48
N THR A 334 18.88 5.84 21.75
CA THR A 334 18.85 6.74 22.91
C THR A 334 17.46 6.81 23.55
N PRO A 335 16.95 5.68 24.10
CA PRO A 335 15.64 5.69 24.73
C PRO A 335 15.62 6.61 25.96
N PRO A 336 14.56 7.41 26.16
CA PRO A 336 14.46 8.30 27.32
C PRO A 336 14.64 7.54 28.64
N GLY A 337 15.64 7.94 29.44
CA GLY A 337 15.90 7.34 30.76
C GLY A 337 16.70 6.04 30.74
N LYS A 338 17.14 5.54 29.57
CA LYS A 338 18.04 4.40 29.44
C LYS A 338 19.44 4.87 28.98
N SER A 339 20.49 4.20 29.48
CA SER A 339 21.89 4.47 29.10
C SER A 339 22.38 3.58 27.96
N ALA A 340 21.53 2.71 27.42
CA ALA A 340 21.84 1.77 26.35
C ALA A 340 20.68 1.70 25.34
N PRO A 341 20.96 1.38 24.06
CA PRO A 341 19.93 1.16 23.05
C PRO A 341 18.91 0.10 23.45
N GLU A 342 17.65 0.30 23.04
CA GLU A 342 16.60 -0.72 23.14
C GLU A 342 16.67 -1.63 21.93
N ALA A 343 17.65 -2.54 21.95
CA ALA A 343 17.98 -3.42 20.83
C ALA A 343 18.57 -4.76 21.34
N PRO A 344 18.54 -5.83 20.53
CA PRO A 344 19.20 -7.09 20.87
C PRO A 344 20.71 -6.90 21.14
N GLU A 345 21.31 -7.80 21.92
CA GLU A 345 22.74 -7.71 22.28
C GLU A 345 23.66 -7.68 21.05
N TRP A 346 23.38 -8.50 20.03
CA TRP A 346 24.16 -8.53 18.78
C TRP A 346 24.18 -7.17 18.08
N TYR A 347 23.04 -6.45 18.07
CA TYR A 347 22.91 -5.13 17.46
C TYR A 347 23.71 -4.08 18.23
N GLN A 348 23.67 -4.12 19.57
CA GLN A 348 24.43 -3.19 20.42
C GLN A 348 25.93 -3.35 20.26
N VAL A 349 26.42 -4.59 20.07
CA VAL A 349 27.83 -4.88 19.80
C VAL A 349 28.24 -4.31 18.44
N GLU A 350 27.44 -4.55 17.40
CA GLU A 350 27.71 -4.06 16.06
C GLU A 350 27.63 -2.53 15.98
N LEU A 351 26.70 -1.89 16.67
CA LEU A 351 26.58 -0.43 16.77
C LEU A 351 27.87 0.21 17.31
N LYS A 352 28.43 -0.36 18.39
CA LYS A 352 29.70 0.13 18.97
C LYS A 352 30.86 -0.02 17.98
N ALA A 353 30.91 -1.13 17.27
CA ALA A 353 31.94 -1.36 16.24
C ALA A 353 31.80 -0.34 15.10
N PHE A 354 30.58 -0.11 14.61
CA PHE A 354 30.28 0.88 13.58
C PHE A 354 30.67 2.30 14.00
N GLN A 355 30.27 2.73 15.21
CA GLN A 355 30.64 4.04 15.75
C GLN A 355 32.16 4.24 15.84
N ALA A 356 32.91 3.19 16.21
CA ALA A 356 34.37 3.23 16.24
C ALA A 356 35.01 3.38 14.85
N THR A 357 34.34 2.91 13.78
CA THR A 357 34.82 3.12 12.39
C THR A 357 34.56 4.53 11.88
N GLN A 358 33.51 5.21 12.35
CA GLN A 358 33.18 6.59 11.96
C GLN A 358 34.08 7.64 12.64
N GLN A 359 34.74 7.28 13.74
CA GLN A 359 35.66 8.16 14.48
C GLN A 359 37.10 8.12 13.96
N LYS A 360 37.39 7.27 12.98
CA LYS A 360 38.68 7.19 12.28
C LYS A 360 38.57 7.89 10.94
#